data_AF-A0A0N4VBT7-F1
#
_entry.id   AF-A0A0N4VBT7-F1
#
_cell.length_a   1.000
_cell.length_b   1.000
_cell.length_c   1.000
_cell.angle_alpha   90.00
_cell.angle_beta   90.00
_cell.angle_gamma   90.00
#
_symmetry.space_group_name_H-M   'P 1'
#
loop_
_entity.id
_entity.type
_entity.pdbx_description
1 polymer ?
#
loop_
_entity_poly.entity_id
_entity_poly.type
_entity_poly.pdbx_seq_one_letter_code
_entity_poly.pdbx_strand_id
1 'polypeptide(L)'
;SETPEEQKKRFEIECEFVQALANPHYLNFLAQRGFFKERYFLNYLKYLLYWRRPEYARALKYPQCLHFLHALQNPEFREAIAVTANAKFIEDQQILQWQYYTRKRQRLHVCTYEKILTSTLFISKLLLMRAQHLVSKKMKQLLLQPRIFLVCLILTIVSLGYCSDEDVVDLPDKCEACVIFARELESQLHSVERKKGAEKKRDELTLIEILDKFCDVILQYKVHKEKQGLDRFQKAESQTMKTLHKLKDRGVKVELGIPYDLWDQPSAEVVFLKQQCDLILEEYENAIERWYYLKQRSALQQFLCEERVLKGKDASCIKRNSHSDL
;
A
#
# COMPACT_ATOMS: atom_id res chain seq x y z
N SER A 1 20.07 6.28 44.22
CA SER A 1 20.13 6.78 42.82
C SER A 1 20.39 5.59 41.94
N GLU A 2 19.53 5.33 40.96
CA GLU A 2 19.76 4.23 40.00
C GLU A 2 20.98 4.52 39.15
N THR A 3 21.77 3.48 38.89
CA THR A 3 22.90 3.54 37.98
C THR A 3 22.43 3.77 36.53
N PRO A 4 23.26 4.38 35.67
CA PRO A 4 22.92 4.57 34.25
C PRO A 4 22.53 3.27 33.54
N GLU A 5 23.18 2.17 33.89
CA GLU A 5 22.94 0.83 33.34
C GLU A 5 21.57 0.29 33.76
N GLU A 6 21.15 0.49 35.01
CA GLU A 6 19.83 0.11 35.50
C GLU A 6 18.71 0.91 34.83
N GLN A 7 18.93 2.21 34.61
CA GLN A 7 17.97 3.08 33.91
C GLN A 7 17.78 2.63 32.45
N LYS A 8 18.88 2.29 31.76
CA LYS A 8 18.85 1.76 30.41
C LYS A 8 18.12 0.41 30.35
N LYS A 9 18.43 -0.50 31.27
CA LYS A 9 17.78 -1.81 31.34
C LYS A 9 16.28 -1.70 31.61
N ARG A 10 15.86 -0.79 32.51
CA ARG A 10 14.43 -0.51 32.74
C ARG A 10 13.76 -0.02 31.47
N PHE A 11 14.37 0.93 30.76
CA PHE A 11 13.83 1.46 29.52
C PHE A 11 13.63 0.36 28.45
N GLU A 12 14.61 -0.52 28.28
CA GLU A 12 14.53 -1.65 27.35
C GLU A 12 13.40 -2.62 27.72
N ILE A 13 13.30 -3.00 29.00
CA ILE A 13 12.23 -3.89 29.49
C ILE A 13 10.85 -3.26 29.31
N GLU A 14 10.70 -1.97 29.64
CA GLU A 14 9.45 -1.24 29.44
C GLU A 14 9.07 -1.16 27.96
N CYS A 15 10.06 -0.94 27.07
CA CYS A 15 9.87 -0.91 25.62
C CYS A 15 9.39 -2.26 25.08
N GLU A 16 10.01 -3.36 25.52
CA GLU A 16 9.60 -4.72 25.14
C GLU A 16 8.19 -5.04 25.65
N PHE A 17 7.90 -4.69 26.90
CA PHE A 17 6.59 -4.90 27.50
C PHE A 17 5.49 -4.13 26.75
N VAL A 18 5.71 -2.84 26.47
CA VAL A 18 4.74 -2.03 25.72
C VAL A 18 4.52 -2.64 24.34
N GLN A 19 5.58 -3.04 23.64
CA GLN A 19 5.44 -3.68 22.33
C GLN A 19 4.70 -5.03 22.39
N ALA A 20 4.82 -5.79 23.47
CA ALA A 20 4.05 -7.02 23.66
C ALA A 20 2.54 -6.77 23.73
N LEU A 21 2.10 -5.59 24.18
CA LEU A 21 0.68 -5.19 24.18
C LEU A 21 0.10 -5.06 22.75
N ALA A 22 0.92 -5.07 21.71
CA ALA A 22 0.47 -5.11 20.33
C ALA A 22 -0.26 -6.43 19.98
N ASN A 23 -0.02 -7.51 20.73
CA ASN A 23 -0.61 -8.83 20.49
C ASN A 23 -1.94 -8.99 21.26
N PRO A 24 -3.08 -9.12 20.57
CA PRO A 24 -4.39 -9.27 21.22
C PRO A 24 -4.51 -10.52 22.10
N HIS A 25 -3.82 -11.62 21.74
CA HIS A 25 -3.82 -12.85 22.53
C HIS A 25 -3.03 -12.70 23.83
N TYR A 26 -1.98 -11.88 23.82
CA TYR A 26 -1.27 -11.54 25.04
C TYR A 26 -2.15 -10.70 25.98
N LEU A 27 -2.91 -9.75 25.44
CA LEU A 27 -3.90 -9.00 26.22
C LEU A 27 -5.00 -9.90 26.79
N ASN A 28 -5.50 -10.85 25.99
CA ASN A 28 -6.47 -11.84 26.44
C ASN A 28 -5.93 -12.68 27.59
N PHE A 29 -4.70 -13.17 27.47
CA PHE A 29 -4.01 -13.90 28.53
C PHE A 29 -3.92 -13.07 29.83
N LEU A 30 -3.53 -11.80 29.73
CA LEU A 30 -3.45 -10.91 30.89
C LEU A 30 -4.84 -10.68 31.54
N ALA A 31 -5.88 -10.56 30.72
CA ALA A 31 -7.25 -10.39 31.19
C ALA A 31 -7.79 -11.64 31.90
N GLN A 32 -7.57 -12.83 31.33
CA GLN A 32 -7.99 -14.11 31.90
C GLN A 32 -7.32 -14.39 33.25
N ARG A 33 -6.04 -14.00 33.39
CA ARG A 33 -5.29 -14.11 34.65
C ARG A 33 -5.70 -13.07 35.70
N GLY A 34 -6.50 -12.07 35.32
CA GLY A 34 -7.03 -11.08 36.25
C GLY A 34 -6.12 -9.88 36.53
N PHE A 35 -4.99 -9.73 35.82
CA PHE A 35 -4.07 -8.59 36.02
C PHE A 35 -4.77 -7.23 35.84
N PHE A 36 -5.75 -7.15 34.94
CA PHE A 36 -6.53 -5.94 34.70
C PHE A 36 -7.53 -5.57 35.81
N LYS A 37 -7.74 -6.44 36.80
CA LYS A 37 -8.53 -6.14 38.00
C LYS A 37 -7.69 -5.48 39.09
N GLU A 38 -6.37 -5.60 38.99
CA GLU A 38 -5.45 -5.16 40.03
C GLU A 38 -5.07 -3.68 39.87
N ARG A 39 -5.33 -2.89 40.92
CA ARG A 39 -5.13 -1.43 40.88
C ARG A 39 -3.67 -1.04 40.62
N TYR A 40 -2.71 -1.82 41.13
CA TYR A 40 -1.28 -1.55 40.92
C TYR A 40 -0.90 -1.69 39.44
N PHE A 41 -1.43 -2.69 38.74
CA PHE A 41 -1.17 -2.91 37.32
C PHE A 41 -1.82 -1.83 36.45
N LEU A 42 -3.03 -1.39 36.79
CA LEU A 42 -3.68 -0.26 36.11
C LEU A 42 -2.89 1.05 36.27
N ASN A 43 -2.29 1.29 37.43
CA ASN A 43 -1.42 2.44 37.64
C ASN A 43 -0.13 2.33 36.81
N TYR A 44 0.42 1.12 36.66
CA TYR A 44 1.57 0.87 35.81
C TYR A 44 1.26 1.12 34.32
N LEU A 45 0.10 0.68 33.82
CA LEU A 45 -0.34 1.00 32.46
C LEU A 45 -0.53 2.51 32.24
N LYS A 46 -1.00 3.25 33.25
CA LYS A 46 -1.06 4.71 33.20
C LYS A 46 0.31 5.35 33.13
N TYR A 47 1.26 4.83 33.91
CA TYR A 47 2.66 5.28 33.85
C TYR A 47 3.23 5.12 32.44
N LEU A 48 3.03 3.96 31.80
CA LEU A 48 3.51 3.68 30.44
C LEU A 48 2.91 4.57 29.34
N LEU A 49 1.90 5.40 29.61
CA LEU A 49 1.38 6.36 28.62
C LEU A 49 2.43 7.40 28.20
N TYR A 50 3.55 7.54 28.92
CA TYR A 50 4.67 8.40 28.49
C TYR A 50 5.24 7.98 27.12
N TRP A 51 5.15 6.71 26.74
CA TRP A 51 5.56 6.18 25.44
C TRP A 51 4.80 6.79 24.25
N ARG A 52 3.65 7.46 24.50
CA ARG A 52 2.90 8.19 23.47
C ARG A 52 3.57 9.51 23.06
N ARG A 53 4.52 10.04 23.84
CA ARG A 53 5.24 11.27 23.47
C ARG A 53 6.17 10.97 22.29
N PRO A 54 6.32 11.90 21.34
CA PRO A 54 7.07 11.67 20.10
C PRO A 54 8.55 11.34 20.35
N GLU A 55 9.12 11.84 21.44
CA GLU A 55 10.51 11.57 21.84
C GLU A 55 10.77 10.09 22.16
N TYR A 56 9.83 9.39 22.79
CA TYR A 56 9.94 7.96 23.14
C TYR A 56 9.31 7.04 22.09
N ALA A 57 8.25 7.49 21.41
CA ALA A 57 7.54 6.71 20.40
C ALA A 57 8.44 6.27 19.23
N ARG A 58 9.52 7.02 18.95
CA ARG A 58 10.53 6.69 17.92
C ARG A 58 11.24 5.36 18.16
N ALA A 59 11.30 4.88 19.40
CA ALA A 59 11.95 3.62 19.74
C ALA A 59 11.05 2.39 19.52
N LEU A 60 9.75 2.58 19.28
CA LEU A 60 8.77 1.50 19.14
C LEU A 60 8.72 0.98 17.71
N LYS A 61 8.87 -0.34 17.52
CA LYS A 61 8.74 -1.00 16.20
C LYS A 61 7.28 -1.26 15.82
N TYR A 62 6.43 -1.49 16.81
CA TYR A 62 5.03 -1.88 16.63
C TYR A 62 4.07 -0.77 17.10
N PRO A 63 3.76 0.25 16.28
CA PRO A 63 3.02 1.44 16.72
C PRO A 63 1.60 1.14 17.24
N GLN A 64 1.00 0.01 16.84
CA GLN A 64 -0.30 -0.43 17.33
C GLN A 64 -0.33 -0.69 18.84
N CYS A 65 0.82 -0.94 19.49
CA CYS A 65 0.86 -1.09 20.94
C CYS A 65 0.31 0.12 21.68
N LEU A 66 0.54 1.34 21.17
CA LEU A 66 0.03 2.58 21.76
C LEU A 66 -1.50 2.68 21.66
N HIS A 67 -2.09 2.11 20.61
CA HIS A 67 -3.53 2.05 20.45
C HIS A 67 -4.15 1.15 21.53
N PHE A 68 -3.60 -0.04 21.75
CA PHE A 68 -4.07 -0.93 22.81
C PHE A 68 -3.79 -0.38 24.21
N LEU A 69 -2.62 0.21 24.45
CA LEU A 69 -2.30 0.85 25.72
C LEU A 69 -3.32 1.93 26.09
N HIS A 70 -3.80 2.67 25.10
CA HIS A 70 -4.89 3.62 25.27
C HIS A 70 -6.24 2.94 25.51
N ALA A 71 -6.58 1.91 24.72
CA ALA A 71 -7.83 1.17 24.87
C ALA A 71 -7.94 0.49 26.26
N LEU A 72 -6.83 -0.02 26.79
CA LEU A 72 -6.73 -0.62 28.12
C LEU A 72 -7.04 0.35 29.27
N GLN A 73 -7.08 1.66 29.03
CA GLN A 73 -7.53 2.62 30.05
C GLN A 73 -9.04 2.51 30.30
N ASN A 74 -9.81 2.05 29.31
CA ASN A 74 -11.25 1.88 29.42
C ASN A 74 -11.60 0.53 30.08
N PRO A 75 -12.42 0.52 31.15
CA PRO A 75 -12.82 -0.72 31.82
C PRO A 75 -13.58 -1.68 30.91
N GLU A 76 -14.45 -1.16 30.03
CA GLU A 76 -15.26 -1.96 29.11
C GLU A 76 -14.38 -2.76 28.15
N PHE A 77 -13.29 -2.16 27.68
CA PHE A 77 -12.32 -2.85 26.83
C PHE A 77 -11.57 -3.96 27.57
N ARG A 78 -11.21 -3.73 28.84
CA ARG A 78 -10.53 -4.74 29.68
C ARG A 78 -11.41 -5.96 29.95
N GLU A 79 -12.72 -5.75 30.09
CA GLU A 79 -13.70 -6.83 30.22
C GLU A 79 -13.91 -7.54 28.88
N ALA A 80 -14.08 -6.78 27.80
CA ALA A 80 -14.29 -7.32 26.47
C ALA A 80 -13.11 -8.19 25.99
N ILE A 81 -11.87 -7.77 26.22
CA ILE A 81 -10.67 -8.50 25.76
C ILE A 81 -10.46 -9.81 26.51
N ALA A 82 -11.12 -10.06 27.65
CA ALA A 82 -11.08 -11.33 28.36
C ALA A 82 -11.72 -12.48 27.57
N VAL A 83 -12.64 -12.17 26.66
CA VAL A 83 -13.31 -13.13 25.78
C VAL A 83 -12.39 -13.48 24.60
N THR A 84 -12.05 -14.77 24.45
CA THR A 84 -11.14 -15.25 23.39
C THR A 84 -11.61 -14.89 21.98
N ALA A 85 -12.93 -14.90 21.74
CA ALA A 85 -13.50 -14.51 20.45
C ALA A 85 -13.19 -13.04 20.08
N ASN A 86 -13.17 -12.14 21.07
CA ASN A 86 -12.86 -10.73 20.84
C ASN A 86 -11.37 -10.53 20.53
N ALA A 87 -10.49 -11.30 21.18
CA ALA A 87 -9.06 -11.29 20.87
C ALA A 87 -8.79 -11.75 19.44
N LYS A 88 -9.43 -12.85 19.02
CA LYS A 88 -9.39 -13.34 17.64
C LYS A 88 -9.94 -12.30 16.65
N PHE A 89 -11.09 -11.69 16.96
CA PHE A 89 -11.65 -10.63 16.12
C PHE A 89 -10.68 -9.47 15.93
N ILE A 90 -10.03 -9.01 17.00
CA ILE A 90 -9.04 -7.92 16.93
C ILE A 90 -7.83 -8.34 16.12
N GLU A 91 -7.33 -9.57 16.27
CA GLU A 91 -6.24 -10.12 15.44
C GLU A 91 -6.64 -10.11 13.95
N ASP A 92 -7.83 -10.63 13.62
CA ASP A 92 -8.34 -10.63 12.25
C ASP A 92 -8.43 -9.18 11.71
N GLN A 93 -8.90 -8.22 12.53
CA GLN A 93 -8.90 -6.80 12.17
C GLN A 93 -7.49 -6.21 12.00
N GLN A 94 -6.50 -6.61 12.81
CA GLN A 94 -5.11 -6.19 12.63
C GLN A 94 -4.53 -6.71 11.33
N ILE A 95 -4.80 -7.98 11.00
CA ILE A 95 -4.37 -8.60 9.74
C ILE A 95 -5.00 -7.87 8.55
N LEU A 96 -6.32 -7.65 8.58
CA LEU A 96 -7.01 -6.88 7.54
C LEU A 96 -6.42 -5.47 7.46
N GLN A 97 -6.26 -4.78 8.59
CA GLN A 97 -5.63 -3.47 8.62
C GLN A 97 -4.24 -3.53 7.97
N TRP A 98 -3.37 -4.50 8.26
CA TRP A 98 -2.06 -4.61 7.60
C TRP A 98 -2.17 -4.89 6.09
N GLN A 99 -3.08 -5.77 5.68
CA GLN A 99 -3.34 -6.08 4.27
C GLN A 99 -3.84 -4.86 3.48
N TYR A 100 -4.65 -3.99 4.11
CA TYR A 100 -5.27 -2.83 3.47
C TYR A 100 -4.62 -1.48 3.84
N TYR A 101 -3.72 -1.42 4.82
CA TYR A 101 -3.13 -0.18 5.33
C TYR A 101 -2.33 0.53 4.24
N THR A 102 -1.55 -0.21 3.46
CA THR A 102 -0.81 0.34 2.31
C THR A 102 -1.78 0.99 1.31
N ARG A 103 -2.89 0.30 0.97
CA ARG A 103 -3.96 0.80 0.09
C ARG A 103 -4.65 2.06 0.63
N LYS A 104 -4.92 2.11 1.95
CA LYS A 104 -5.59 3.24 2.62
C LYS A 104 -4.66 4.44 2.79
N ARG A 105 -3.38 4.21 3.10
CA ARG A 105 -2.34 5.25 3.19
C ARG A 105 -2.15 5.91 1.83
N GLN A 106 -2.08 5.13 0.75
CA GLN A 106 -2.00 5.66 -0.62
C GLN A 106 -3.23 6.50 -1.01
N ARG A 107 -4.45 6.06 -0.67
CA ARG A 107 -5.65 6.89 -0.85
C ARG A 107 -5.59 8.19 -0.04
N LEU A 108 -5.04 8.16 1.17
CA LEU A 108 -4.86 9.37 1.99
C LEU A 108 -3.82 10.32 1.39
N HIS A 109 -2.69 9.82 0.83
CA HIS A 109 -1.68 10.63 0.13
C HIS A 109 -2.22 11.26 -1.17
N VAL A 110 -3.02 10.52 -1.95
CA VAL A 110 -3.70 11.05 -3.15
C VAL A 110 -4.75 12.09 -2.76
N CYS A 111 -5.51 11.84 -1.69
CA CYS A 111 -6.55 12.76 -1.22
C CYS A 111 -5.97 14.03 -0.56
N THR A 112 -4.79 13.98 0.09
CA THR A 112 -4.10 15.20 0.54
C THR A 112 -3.55 15.99 -0.63
N TYR A 113 -3.00 15.37 -1.68
CA TYR A 113 -2.54 16.10 -2.87
C TYR A 113 -3.69 16.78 -3.62
N GLU A 114 -4.80 16.08 -3.88
CA GLU A 114 -6.00 16.68 -4.50
C GLU A 114 -6.64 17.74 -3.60
N LYS A 115 -6.72 17.52 -2.28
CA LYS A 115 -7.29 18.51 -1.35
C LYS A 115 -6.39 19.73 -1.19
N ILE A 116 -5.06 19.60 -1.22
CA ILE A 116 -4.13 20.73 -1.17
C ILE A 116 -4.18 21.50 -2.49
N LEU A 117 -4.22 20.84 -3.64
CA LEU A 117 -4.33 21.48 -4.95
C LEU A 117 -5.68 22.20 -5.12
N THR A 118 -6.78 21.56 -4.72
CA THR A 118 -8.12 22.18 -4.77
C THR A 118 -8.30 23.26 -3.72
N SER A 119 -7.73 23.13 -2.51
CA SER A 119 -7.80 24.17 -1.48
C SER A 119 -6.93 25.38 -1.81
N THR A 120 -5.76 25.19 -2.42
CA THR A 120 -4.90 26.30 -2.89
C THR A 120 -5.50 27.01 -4.11
N LEU A 121 -6.10 26.27 -5.06
CA LEU A 121 -6.91 26.83 -6.16
C LEU A 121 -8.17 27.54 -5.64
N PHE A 122 -8.81 27.04 -4.58
CA PHE A 122 -10.00 27.66 -4.00
C PHE A 122 -9.64 28.93 -3.22
N ILE A 123 -8.56 28.92 -2.42
CA ILE A 123 -8.08 30.11 -1.69
C ILE A 123 -7.58 31.19 -2.66
N SER A 124 -6.84 30.82 -3.71
CA SER A 124 -6.41 31.77 -4.76
C SER A 124 -7.61 32.36 -5.51
N LYS A 125 -8.63 31.54 -5.84
CA LYS A 125 -9.88 32.01 -6.46
C LYS A 125 -10.71 32.86 -5.51
N LEU A 126 -10.76 32.55 -4.22
CA LEU A 126 -11.47 33.33 -3.20
C LEU A 126 -10.78 34.68 -2.90
N LEU A 127 -9.44 34.72 -2.91
CA LEU A 127 -8.64 35.95 -2.82
C LEU A 127 -8.83 36.83 -4.05
N LEU A 128 -8.84 36.24 -5.26
CA LEU A 128 -9.17 36.95 -6.51
C LEU A 128 -10.61 37.49 -6.51
N MET A 129 -11.59 36.70 -6.04
CA MET A 129 -13.00 37.11 -5.99
C MET A 129 -13.28 38.15 -4.89
N ARG A 130 -12.66 38.04 -3.70
CA ARG A 130 -12.80 39.05 -2.63
C ARG A 130 -12.06 40.37 -2.94
N ALA A 131 -10.95 40.32 -3.68
CA ALA A 131 -10.27 41.51 -4.18
C ALA A 131 -11.09 42.31 -5.21
N GLN A 132 -12.06 41.67 -5.88
CA GLN A 132 -12.97 42.37 -6.80
C GLN A 132 -14.07 43.16 -6.08
N HIS A 133 -14.45 42.80 -4.85
CA HIS A 133 -15.63 43.37 -4.18
C HIS A 133 -15.37 44.35 -3.02
N LEU A 134 -14.15 44.49 -2.49
CA LEU A 134 -13.86 45.33 -1.32
C LEU A 134 -12.65 46.27 -1.46
N VAL A 135 -12.43 46.83 -2.65
CA VAL A 135 -11.24 47.66 -2.91
C VAL A 135 -11.63 48.99 -3.58
N SER A 136 -11.71 50.05 -2.77
CA SER A 136 -11.73 51.44 -3.26
C SER A 136 -10.53 51.68 -4.19
N LYS A 137 -10.70 52.52 -5.23
CA LYS A 137 -9.72 52.78 -6.31
C LYS A 137 -8.26 52.93 -5.84
N LYS A 138 -8.01 53.46 -4.64
CA LYS A 138 -6.66 53.60 -4.04
C LYS A 138 -5.97 52.29 -3.67
N MET A 139 -6.70 51.25 -3.30
CA MET A 139 -6.12 49.98 -2.81
C MET A 139 -5.87 48.96 -3.94
N LYS A 140 -6.46 49.18 -5.13
CA LYS A 140 -6.13 48.43 -6.37
C LYS A 140 -4.71 48.73 -6.88
N GLN A 141 -4.18 49.92 -6.58
CA GLN A 141 -2.81 50.32 -6.95
C GLN A 141 -1.74 49.67 -6.06
N LEU A 142 -2.09 49.30 -4.81
CA LEU A 142 -1.15 48.71 -3.85
C LEU A 142 -1.01 47.19 -4.03
N LEU A 143 -2.09 46.51 -4.45
CA LEU A 143 -2.11 45.06 -4.75
C LEU A 143 -1.49 44.70 -6.11
N LEU A 144 -1.24 45.70 -6.98
CA LEU A 144 -0.61 45.54 -8.29
C LEU A 144 0.90 45.81 -8.26
N GLN A 145 1.54 45.66 -7.09
CA GLN A 145 2.99 45.72 -7.02
C GLN A 145 3.59 44.34 -7.35
N PRO A 146 4.58 44.27 -8.27
CA PRO A 146 5.18 43.00 -8.70
C PRO A 146 5.83 42.21 -7.56
N ARG A 147 6.19 42.89 -6.46
CA ARG A 147 6.76 42.27 -5.26
C ARG A 147 5.76 41.39 -4.49
N ILE A 148 4.48 41.77 -4.42
CA ILE A 148 3.46 40.97 -3.70
C ILE A 148 3.12 39.71 -4.49
N PHE A 149 3.04 39.82 -5.82
CA PHE A 149 2.81 38.67 -6.69
C PHE A 149 3.97 37.68 -6.64
N LEU A 150 5.22 38.19 -6.59
CA LEU A 150 6.42 37.37 -6.42
C LEU A 150 6.43 36.65 -5.07
N VAL A 151 6.04 37.32 -3.98
CA VAL A 151 5.95 36.70 -2.64
C VAL A 151 4.88 35.61 -2.59
N CYS A 152 3.71 35.84 -3.21
CA CYS A 152 2.67 34.82 -3.33
C CYS A 152 3.13 33.63 -4.19
N LEU A 153 3.82 33.89 -5.31
CA LEU A 153 4.38 32.86 -6.18
C LEU A 153 5.45 32.04 -5.45
N ILE A 154 6.34 32.70 -4.71
CA ILE A 154 7.36 32.05 -3.88
C ILE A 154 6.70 31.24 -2.77
N LEU A 155 5.68 31.76 -2.08
CA LEU A 155 4.95 31.02 -1.05
C LEU A 155 4.24 29.79 -1.64
N THR A 156 3.70 29.86 -2.85
CA THR A 156 3.14 28.70 -3.56
C THR A 156 4.21 27.69 -4.00
N ILE A 157 5.36 28.15 -4.47
CA ILE A 157 6.49 27.29 -4.86
C ILE A 157 7.12 26.62 -3.62
N VAL A 158 7.24 27.35 -2.51
CA VAL A 158 7.74 26.83 -1.23
C VAL A 158 6.76 25.81 -0.65
N SER A 159 5.45 26.04 -0.74
CA SER A 159 4.45 25.04 -0.31
C SER A 159 4.35 23.82 -1.23
N LEU A 160 4.68 23.96 -2.52
CA LEU A 160 4.91 22.83 -3.43
C LEU A 160 6.24 22.09 -3.14
N GLY A 161 7.25 22.79 -2.62
CA GLY A 161 8.58 22.25 -2.33
C GLY A 161 8.74 21.55 -0.97
N TYR A 162 7.73 21.57 -0.10
CA TYR A 162 7.77 20.90 1.23
C TYR A 162 7.32 19.43 1.21
N CYS A 163 6.97 18.84 0.06
CA CYS A 163 6.86 17.38 -0.05
C CYS A 163 8.25 16.80 -0.27
N SER A 164 9.01 16.66 0.81
CA SER A 164 10.19 15.80 0.83
C SER A 164 9.78 14.37 0.47
N ASP A 165 10.45 13.78 -0.52
CA ASP A 165 10.39 12.37 -0.88
C ASP A 165 10.70 11.50 0.35
N GLU A 166 9.67 10.87 0.92
CA GLU A 166 9.80 9.64 1.69
C GLU A 166 9.13 8.53 0.87
N ASP A 167 9.95 7.69 0.24
CA ASP A 167 9.65 6.36 -0.30
C ASP A 167 8.20 6.16 -0.80
N VAL A 168 7.77 6.92 -1.80
CA VAL A 168 6.50 6.67 -2.46
C VAL A 168 6.65 5.38 -3.28
N VAL A 169 6.12 4.28 -2.74
CA VAL A 169 6.02 2.99 -3.44
C VAL A 169 5.17 3.19 -4.70
N ASP A 170 5.81 3.11 -5.85
CA ASP A 170 5.21 3.30 -7.18
C ASP A 170 4.37 2.07 -7.55
N LEU A 171 3.08 2.13 -7.20
CA LEU A 171 2.14 1.04 -7.47
C LEU A 171 1.77 0.91 -8.94
N PRO A 172 1.37 -0.30 -9.38
CA PRO A 172 0.79 -0.47 -10.70
C PRO A 172 -0.52 0.29 -10.82
N ASP A 173 -0.68 0.96 -11.96
CA ASP A 173 -1.96 1.55 -12.31
C ASP A 173 -2.97 0.47 -12.75
N LYS A 174 -4.24 0.87 -12.94
CA LYS A 174 -5.30 -0.06 -13.37
C LYS A 174 -5.05 -0.62 -14.78
N CYS A 175 -4.37 0.14 -15.62
CA CYS A 175 -4.07 -0.23 -16.99
C CYS A 175 -3.01 -1.35 -16.99
N GLU A 176 -1.90 -1.14 -16.30
CA GLU A 176 -0.81 -2.08 -16.11
C GLU A 176 -1.29 -3.39 -15.51
N ALA A 177 -2.08 -3.31 -14.43
CA ALA A 177 -2.65 -4.49 -13.79
C ALA A 177 -3.52 -5.30 -14.76
N CYS A 178 -4.38 -4.64 -15.54
CA CYS A 178 -5.22 -5.34 -16.51
C CYS A 178 -4.42 -5.94 -17.66
N VAL A 179 -3.43 -5.22 -18.19
CA VAL A 179 -2.62 -5.74 -19.30
C VAL A 179 -1.79 -6.94 -18.87
N ILE A 180 -1.23 -6.92 -17.66
CA ILE A 180 -0.51 -8.08 -17.09
C ILE A 180 -1.48 -9.26 -16.93
N PHE A 181 -2.67 -9.02 -16.37
CA PHE A 181 -3.73 -10.02 -16.28
C PHE A 181 -4.04 -10.65 -17.65
N ALA A 182 -4.30 -9.82 -18.67
CA ALA A 182 -4.67 -10.31 -19.98
C ALA A 182 -3.56 -11.13 -20.65
N ARG A 183 -2.31 -10.66 -20.59
CA ARG A 183 -1.14 -11.36 -21.16
C ARG A 183 -0.89 -12.69 -20.48
N GLU A 184 -0.97 -12.73 -19.15
CA GLU A 184 -0.73 -13.97 -18.39
C GLU A 184 -1.82 -14.99 -18.67
N LEU A 185 -3.09 -14.58 -18.72
CA LEU A 185 -4.21 -15.50 -18.95
C LEU A 185 -4.14 -16.11 -20.36
N GLU A 186 -3.85 -15.31 -21.38
CA GLU A 186 -3.63 -15.80 -22.74
C GLU A 186 -2.45 -16.78 -22.82
N SER A 187 -1.34 -16.49 -22.13
CA SER A 187 -0.17 -17.37 -22.07
C SER A 187 -0.49 -18.71 -21.42
N GLN A 188 -1.22 -18.72 -20.30
CA GLN A 188 -1.63 -19.94 -19.60
C GLN A 188 -2.53 -20.80 -20.49
N LEU A 189 -3.56 -20.18 -21.09
CA LEU A 189 -4.49 -20.85 -21.99
C LEU A 189 -3.77 -21.46 -23.21
N HIS A 190 -2.90 -20.69 -23.87
CA HIS A 190 -2.14 -21.16 -25.02
C HIS A 190 -1.24 -22.36 -24.66
N SER A 191 -0.63 -22.37 -23.46
CA SER A 191 0.21 -23.47 -23.01
C SER A 191 -0.57 -24.77 -22.81
N VAL A 192 -1.82 -24.68 -22.32
CA VAL A 192 -2.70 -25.82 -22.07
C VAL A 192 -3.31 -26.34 -23.38
N GLU A 193 -3.75 -25.44 -24.25
CA GLU A 193 -4.28 -25.77 -25.57
C GLU A 193 -3.23 -26.49 -26.43
N ARG A 194 -1.96 -26.05 -26.37
CA ARG A 194 -0.86 -26.73 -27.06
C ARG A 194 -0.61 -28.15 -26.53
N LYS A 195 -0.74 -28.38 -25.22
CA LYS A 195 -0.54 -29.70 -24.60
C LYS A 195 -1.69 -30.67 -24.89
N LYS A 196 -2.93 -30.17 -25.03
CA LYS A 196 -4.13 -31.00 -25.25
C LYS A 196 -4.28 -31.50 -26.69
N GLY A 197 -3.51 -30.98 -27.65
CA GLY A 197 -3.60 -31.34 -29.07
C GLY A 197 -4.79 -30.67 -29.76
N ALA A 198 -4.66 -30.42 -31.07
CA ALA A 198 -5.58 -29.58 -31.86
C ALA A 198 -7.05 -30.07 -31.94
N GLU A 199 -7.34 -31.28 -31.48
CA GLU A 199 -8.66 -31.91 -31.56
C GLU A 199 -9.51 -31.81 -30.28
N LYS A 200 -8.95 -31.35 -29.15
CA LYS A 200 -9.70 -31.32 -27.89
C LYS A 200 -10.60 -30.08 -27.82
N LYS A 201 -11.92 -30.32 -27.77
CA LYS A 201 -12.96 -29.30 -27.60
C LYS A 201 -12.69 -28.50 -26.33
N ARG A 202 -12.78 -27.17 -26.41
CA ARG A 202 -12.64 -26.27 -25.25
C ARG A 202 -13.67 -26.68 -24.20
N ASP A 203 -13.19 -27.21 -23.08
CA ASP A 203 -14.02 -27.68 -21.99
C ASP A 203 -13.99 -26.68 -20.81
N GLU A 204 -15.11 -26.61 -20.11
CA GLU A 204 -15.37 -25.70 -18.99
C GLU A 204 -14.45 -25.97 -17.80
N LEU A 205 -14.20 -27.25 -17.53
CA LEU A 205 -13.35 -27.69 -16.43
C LEU A 205 -11.94 -27.12 -16.55
N THR A 206 -11.37 -27.09 -17.76
CA THR A 206 -10.06 -26.48 -18.00
C THR A 206 -10.02 -25.00 -17.68
N LEU A 207 -11.07 -24.28 -18.05
CA LEU A 207 -11.14 -22.85 -17.78
C LEU A 207 -11.20 -22.62 -16.26
N ILE A 208 -12.05 -23.37 -15.55
CA ILE A 208 -12.17 -23.28 -14.09
C ILE A 208 -10.83 -23.60 -13.41
N GLU A 209 -10.14 -24.68 -13.81
CA GLU A 209 -8.84 -25.06 -13.25
C GLU A 209 -7.78 -23.96 -13.44
N ILE A 210 -7.79 -23.29 -14.60
CA ILE A 210 -6.87 -22.18 -14.86
C ILE A 210 -7.23 -20.97 -14.02
N LEU A 211 -8.50 -20.57 -13.98
CA LEU A 211 -8.95 -19.37 -13.28
C LEU A 211 -8.79 -19.47 -11.76
N ASP A 212 -9.01 -20.65 -11.15
CA ASP A 212 -8.90 -20.87 -9.69
C ASP A 212 -7.53 -20.49 -9.13
N LYS A 213 -6.45 -20.81 -9.85
CA LYS A 213 -5.06 -20.56 -9.42
C LYS A 213 -4.35 -19.48 -10.22
N PHE A 214 -5.09 -18.80 -11.09
CA PHE A 214 -4.52 -17.84 -12.03
C PHE A 214 -3.80 -16.71 -11.31
N CYS A 215 -4.47 -16.07 -10.35
CA CYS A 215 -3.91 -14.90 -9.67
C CYS A 215 -2.73 -15.24 -8.76
N ASP A 216 -2.58 -16.48 -8.31
CA ASP A 216 -1.38 -16.90 -7.58
C ASP A 216 -0.13 -16.91 -8.46
N VAL A 217 -0.28 -17.13 -9.78
CA VAL A 217 0.83 -17.03 -10.74
C VAL A 217 1.37 -15.60 -10.82
N ILE A 218 0.53 -14.58 -10.57
CA ILE A 218 0.96 -13.18 -10.58
C ILE A 218 2.01 -12.90 -9.50
N LEU A 219 2.03 -13.64 -8.39
CA LEU A 219 3.06 -13.51 -7.35
C LEU A 219 4.47 -13.88 -7.83
N GLN A 220 4.61 -14.55 -8.98
CA GLN A 220 5.91 -14.88 -9.57
C GLN A 220 6.56 -13.68 -10.27
N TYR A 221 5.82 -12.59 -10.48
CA TYR A 221 6.39 -11.37 -11.05
C TYR A 221 7.31 -10.68 -10.04
N LYS A 222 8.35 -10.04 -10.56
CA LYS A 222 9.32 -9.24 -9.82
C LYS A 222 9.37 -7.83 -10.42
N VAL A 223 9.64 -6.84 -9.58
CA VAL A 223 9.78 -5.43 -9.99
C VAL A 223 11.23 -5.12 -10.37
N HIS A 224 11.40 -4.60 -11.57
CA HIS A 224 12.64 -4.09 -12.12
C HIS A 224 12.66 -2.57 -12.00
N LYS A 225 13.31 -2.05 -10.96
CA LYS A 225 13.41 -0.61 -10.71
C LYS A 225 14.12 0.15 -11.84
N GLU A 226 14.89 -0.56 -12.66
CA GLU A 226 15.59 -0.02 -13.82
C GLU A 226 14.70 0.19 -15.06
N LYS A 227 13.46 -0.32 -15.06
CA LYS A 227 12.50 -0.23 -16.19
C LYS A 227 11.27 0.58 -15.80
N GLN A 228 10.53 1.01 -16.81
CA GLN A 228 9.34 1.85 -16.66
C GLN A 228 8.11 1.21 -17.29
N GLY A 229 6.93 1.57 -16.77
CA GLY A 229 5.66 1.04 -17.24
C GLY A 229 5.57 -0.50 -17.12
N LEU A 230 4.88 -1.14 -18.08
CA LEU A 230 4.70 -2.59 -18.12
C LEU A 230 5.99 -3.41 -18.09
N ASP A 231 7.08 -2.88 -18.64
CA ASP A 231 8.36 -3.61 -18.73
C ASP A 231 9.03 -3.78 -17.36
N ARG A 232 8.60 -3.03 -16.34
CA ARG A 232 9.07 -3.16 -14.97
C ARG A 232 8.61 -4.45 -14.28
N PHE A 233 7.59 -5.11 -14.79
CA PHE A 233 7.07 -6.36 -14.22
C PHE A 233 7.53 -7.55 -15.06
N GLN A 234 8.49 -8.33 -14.54
CA GLN A 234 8.96 -9.54 -15.21
C GLN A 234 9.13 -10.68 -14.21
N LYS A 235 8.91 -11.93 -14.64
CA LYS A 235 9.14 -13.11 -13.79
C LYS A 235 10.64 -13.39 -13.57
N ALA A 236 11.49 -12.87 -14.45
CA ALA A 236 12.93 -12.99 -14.31
C ALA A 236 13.44 -12.11 -13.17
N GLU A 237 14.54 -12.51 -12.55
CA GLU A 237 15.15 -11.72 -11.49
C GLU A 237 15.87 -10.47 -12.04
N SER A 238 15.72 -9.35 -11.33
CA SER A 238 16.31 -8.05 -11.68
C SER A 238 17.83 -8.06 -11.59
N GLN A 239 18.47 -7.16 -12.34
CA GLN A 239 19.94 -7.07 -12.32
C GLN A 239 20.45 -6.65 -10.93
N THR A 240 19.70 -5.79 -10.25
CA THR A 240 19.98 -5.34 -8.88
C THR A 240 19.91 -6.50 -7.89
N MET A 241 18.83 -7.29 -7.94
CA MET A 241 18.68 -8.45 -7.04
C MET A 241 19.73 -9.53 -7.31
N LYS A 242 19.99 -9.85 -8.59
CA LYS A 242 21.07 -10.77 -8.99
C LYS A 242 22.43 -10.34 -8.44
N THR A 243 22.70 -9.04 -8.44
CA THR A 243 23.94 -8.49 -7.90
C THR A 243 24.00 -8.63 -6.38
N LEU A 244 22.89 -8.37 -5.70
CA LEU A 244 22.78 -8.54 -4.24
C LEU A 244 23.00 -10.01 -3.83
N HIS A 245 22.38 -10.98 -4.52
CA HIS A 245 22.64 -12.40 -4.28
C HIS A 245 24.11 -12.76 -4.52
N LYS A 246 24.72 -12.30 -5.62
CA LYS A 246 26.15 -12.54 -5.89
C LYS A 246 27.08 -11.97 -4.82
N LEU A 247 26.76 -10.79 -4.26
CA LEU A 247 27.56 -10.18 -3.19
C LEU A 247 27.43 -10.98 -1.89
N LYS A 248 26.21 -11.42 -1.57
CA LYS A 248 25.93 -12.31 -0.43
C LYS A 248 26.67 -13.64 -0.57
N ASP A 249 26.62 -14.28 -1.74
CA ASP A 249 27.29 -15.56 -2.01
C ASP A 249 28.81 -15.46 -1.90
N ARG A 250 29.37 -14.27 -2.13
CA ARG A 250 30.80 -13.95 -1.92
C ARG A 250 31.14 -13.64 -0.46
N GLY A 251 30.19 -13.72 0.46
CA GLY A 251 30.38 -13.47 1.89
C GLY A 251 30.40 -11.99 2.29
N VAL A 252 29.99 -11.09 1.39
CA VAL A 252 29.87 -9.65 1.71
C VAL A 252 28.61 -9.44 2.55
N LYS A 253 28.75 -8.85 3.74
CA LYS A 253 27.62 -8.52 4.62
C LYS A 253 26.86 -7.32 4.03
N VAL A 254 25.72 -7.57 3.38
CA VAL A 254 24.85 -6.53 2.86
C VAL A 254 23.75 -6.24 3.88
N GLU A 255 23.80 -5.07 4.51
CA GLU A 255 22.79 -4.65 5.49
C GLU A 255 21.66 -3.88 4.80
N LEU A 256 20.64 -4.59 4.30
CA LEU A 256 19.42 -3.98 3.70
C LEU A 256 18.32 -3.70 4.73
N GLY A 257 18.54 -4.00 6.02
CA GLY A 257 17.51 -3.89 7.06
C GLY A 257 16.40 -4.95 6.96
N ILE A 258 16.49 -5.89 6.01
CA ILE A 258 15.51 -6.96 5.77
C ILE A 258 16.22 -8.32 5.85
N PRO A 259 15.74 -9.27 6.69
CA PRO A 259 16.26 -10.63 6.77
C PRO A 259 16.36 -11.33 5.41
N TYR A 260 17.41 -12.14 5.22
CA TYR A 260 17.67 -12.81 3.94
C TYR A 260 16.55 -13.74 3.47
N ASP A 261 15.83 -14.37 4.40
CA ASP A 261 14.72 -15.28 4.09
C ASP A 261 13.53 -14.54 3.44
N LEU A 262 13.51 -13.20 3.52
CA LEU A 262 12.47 -12.34 2.96
C LEU A 262 12.87 -11.69 1.62
N TRP A 263 14.08 -11.92 1.11
CA TRP A 263 14.54 -11.28 -0.14
C TRP A 263 13.79 -11.77 -1.39
N ASP A 264 13.31 -13.02 -1.34
CA ASP A 264 12.54 -13.62 -2.43
C ASP A 264 11.02 -13.43 -2.27
N GLN A 265 10.57 -12.75 -1.22
CA GLN A 265 9.14 -12.46 -1.04
C GLN A 265 8.65 -11.42 -2.05
N PRO A 266 7.38 -11.53 -2.48
CA PRO A 266 6.81 -10.59 -3.43
C PRO A 266 6.77 -9.18 -2.84
N SER A 267 7.23 -8.21 -3.62
CA SER A 267 7.18 -6.78 -3.28
C SER A 267 5.74 -6.27 -3.13
N ALA A 268 5.56 -5.14 -2.46
CA ALA A 268 4.23 -4.54 -2.24
C ALA A 268 3.46 -4.29 -3.55
N GLU A 269 4.17 -3.91 -4.61
CA GLU A 269 3.67 -3.70 -5.96
C GLU A 269 3.10 -5.00 -6.57
N VAL A 270 3.79 -6.12 -6.37
CA VAL A 270 3.39 -7.45 -6.87
C VAL A 270 2.23 -8.02 -6.06
N VAL A 271 2.24 -7.85 -4.73
CA VAL A 271 1.10 -8.19 -3.88
C VAL A 271 -0.12 -7.38 -4.31
N PHE A 272 0.06 -6.09 -4.60
CA PHE A 272 -1.01 -5.25 -5.12
C PHE A 272 -1.49 -5.70 -6.51
N LEU A 273 -0.59 -6.10 -7.42
CA LEU A 273 -0.95 -6.71 -8.71
C LEU A 273 -1.83 -7.95 -8.53
N LYS A 274 -1.46 -8.87 -7.63
CA LYS A 274 -2.30 -10.04 -7.32
C LYS A 274 -3.69 -9.60 -6.90
N GLN A 275 -3.77 -8.66 -5.97
CA GLN A 275 -5.07 -8.25 -5.49
C GLN A 275 -5.90 -7.49 -6.56
N GLN A 276 -5.27 -6.82 -7.52
CA GLN A 276 -5.99 -6.28 -8.69
C GLN A 276 -6.44 -7.41 -9.64
N CYS A 277 -5.64 -8.46 -9.79
CA CYS A 277 -6.03 -9.67 -10.53
C CYS A 277 -7.27 -10.31 -9.92
N ASP A 278 -7.30 -10.50 -8.60
CA ASP A 278 -8.44 -11.09 -7.88
C ASP A 278 -9.72 -10.28 -8.18
N LEU A 279 -9.64 -8.94 -8.11
CA LEU A 279 -10.77 -8.05 -8.41
C LEU A 279 -11.23 -8.10 -9.88
N ILE A 280 -10.29 -8.15 -10.84
CA ILE A 280 -10.63 -8.25 -12.27
C ILE A 280 -11.30 -9.59 -12.54
N LEU A 281 -10.81 -10.67 -11.93
CA LEU A 281 -11.40 -11.99 -12.10
C LEU A 281 -12.82 -12.03 -11.54
N GLU A 282 -13.01 -11.57 -10.30
CA GLU A 282 -14.33 -11.49 -9.64
C GLU A 282 -15.35 -10.66 -10.45
N GLU A 283 -14.95 -9.51 -10.99
CA GLU A 283 -15.87 -8.62 -11.70
C GLU A 283 -16.18 -9.09 -13.13
N TYR A 284 -15.20 -9.71 -13.81
CA TYR A 284 -15.27 -9.98 -15.26
C TYR A 284 -15.26 -11.47 -15.64
N GLU A 285 -15.39 -12.40 -14.69
CA GLU A 285 -15.46 -13.85 -14.94
C GLU A 285 -16.41 -14.22 -16.09
N ASN A 286 -17.67 -13.76 -16.02
CA ASN A 286 -18.69 -13.99 -17.06
C ASN A 286 -18.30 -13.43 -18.44
N ALA A 287 -17.49 -12.37 -18.49
CA ALA A 287 -17.01 -11.80 -19.75
C ALA A 287 -15.85 -12.62 -20.31
N ILE A 288 -14.95 -13.08 -19.45
CA ILE A 288 -13.81 -13.94 -19.79
C ILE A 288 -14.31 -15.30 -20.31
N GLU A 289 -15.30 -15.89 -19.64
CA GLU A 289 -15.91 -17.15 -20.06
C GLU A 289 -16.50 -17.04 -21.47
N ARG A 290 -17.31 -15.99 -21.71
CA ARG A 290 -17.86 -15.72 -23.05
C ARG A 290 -16.77 -15.56 -24.09
N TRP A 291 -15.70 -14.84 -23.78
CA TRP A 291 -14.56 -14.67 -24.67
C TRP A 291 -13.83 -15.99 -24.95
N TYR A 292 -13.64 -16.85 -23.96
CA TYR A 292 -12.98 -18.15 -24.10
C TYR A 292 -13.70 -19.06 -25.10
N TYR A 293 -15.02 -19.03 -25.11
CA TYR A 293 -15.86 -19.82 -26.02
C TYR A 293 -16.11 -19.20 -27.40
N LEU A 294 -15.64 -17.97 -27.66
CA LEU A 294 -15.74 -17.37 -29.00
C LEU A 294 -14.95 -18.20 -30.03
N LYS A 295 -15.59 -18.52 -31.17
CA LYS A 295 -14.93 -19.26 -32.27
C LYS A 295 -13.62 -18.59 -32.71
N GLN A 296 -13.63 -17.26 -32.82
CA GLN A 296 -12.46 -16.43 -33.10
C GLN A 296 -12.24 -15.48 -31.93
N ARG A 297 -11.15 -15.68 -31.17
CA ARG A 297 -10.79 -14.83 -30.04
C ARG A 297 -10.06 -13.59 -30.56
N SER A 298 -10.52 -12.41 -30.19
CA SER A 298 -9.70 -11.19 -30.25
C SER A 298 -8.69 -11.20 -29.11
N ALA A 299 -7.67 -10.33 -29.18
CA ALA A 299 -6.74 -10.15 -28.08
C ALA A 299 -7.50 -9.77 -26.80
N LEU A 300 -7.28 -10.53 -25.72
CA LEU A 300 -7.94 -10.32 -24.43
C LEU A 300 -7.64 -8.94 -23.88
N GLN A 301 -6.45 -8.39 -24.17
CA GLN A 301 -6.09 -7.03 -23.81
C GLN A 301 -7.07 -6.00 -24.39
N GLN A 302 -7.48 -6.15 -25.65
CA GLN A 302 -8.43 -5.24 -26.28
C GLN A 302 -9.85 -5.48 -25.75
N PHE A 303 -10.29 -6.75 -25.74
CA PHE A 303 -11.64 -7.12 -25.30
C PHE A 303 -11.90 -6.82 -23.82
N LEU A 304 -10.96 -7.13 -22.93
CA LEU A 304 -11.14 -6.96 -21.49
C LEU A 304 -10.66 -5.58 -21.04
N CYS A 305 -9.41 -5.21 -21.34
CA CYS A 305 -8.82 -4.02 -20.75
C CYS A 305 -9.33 -2.73 -21.37
N GLU A 306 -9.30 -2.60 -22.70
CA GLU A 306 -9.76 -1.36 -23.36
C GLU A 306 -11.27 -1.19 -23.25
N GLU A 307 -12.04 -2.21 -23.65
CA GLU A 307 -13.49 -2.08 -23.79
C GLU A 307 -14.24 -2.13 -22.45
N ARG A 308 -13.75 -2.89 -21.46
CA ARG A 308 -14.52 -3.21 -20.24
C ARG A 308 -13.92 -2.63 -18.97
N VAL A 309 -12.63 -2.85 -18.70
CA VAL A 309 -11.99 -2.40 -17.46
C VAL A 309 -11.70 -0.90 -17.48
N LEU A 310 -11.11 -0.40 -18.57
CA LEU A 310 -10.71 1.01 -18.67
C LEU A 310 -11.86 1.92 -19.13
N LYS A 311 -12.81 1.42 -19.92
CA LYS A 311 -13.99 2.16 -20.41
C LYS A 311 -13.62 3.55 -20.99
N GLY A 312 -12.50 3.64 -21.70
CA GLY A 312 -11.99 4.90 -22.29
C GLY A 312 -11.26 5.86 -21.33
N LYS A 313 -10.95 5.44 -20.09
CA LYS A 313 -10.01 6.13 -19.18
C LYS A 313 -8.56 5.76 -19.51
N ASP A 314 -7.57 6.48 -18.97
CA ASP A 314 -6.12 6.35 -19.19
C ASP A 314 -5.65 4.97 -19.69
N ALA A 315 -5.65 4.80 -21.02
CA ALA A 315 -5.14 3.62 -21.73
C ALA A 315 -3.69 3.84 -22.21
N SER A 316 -2.97 4.73 -21.54
CA SER A 316 -1.59 5.10 -21.86
C SER A 316 -0.65 3.89 -21.84
N CYS A 317 -0.89 2.92 -20.96
CA CYS A 317 -0.06 1.71 -20.87
C CYS A 317 -0.21 0.76 -22.09
N ILE A 318 -1.29 0.87 -22.86
CA ILE A 318 -1.58 -0.02 -24.01
C ILE A 318 -1.00 0.57 -25.30
N LYS A 319 -0.99 1.91 -25.42
CA LYS A 319 -0.48 2.62 -26.59
C LYS A 319 1.04 2.54 -26.65
N ARG A 320 1.57 1.57 -27.39
CA ARG A 320 2.91 1.74 -27.98
C ARG A 320 2.83 2.82 -29.04
N ASN A 321 3.64 3.87 -28.91
CA ASN A 321 3.87 4.84 -29.98
C ASN A 321 4.23 4.08 -31.27
N SER A 322 3.41 4.25 -32.30
CA SER A 322 3.78 4.02 -33.69
C SER A 322 4.71 5.13 -34.20
N HIS A 323 5.81 5.41 -33.48
CA HIS A 323 6.87 6.32 -33.91
C HIS A 323 8.14 6.12 -33.07
N SER A 324 8.96 5.14 -33.48
CA SER A 324 10.39 5.08 -33.19
C SER A 324 11.06 4.04 -34.09
N ASP A 325 10.77 4.09 -35.39
CA ASP A 325 11.62 3.56 -36.45
C ASP A 325 11.59 4.58 -37.58
N LEU A 326 12.48 5.57 -37.48
CA LEU A 326 13.02 6.37 -38.59
C LEU A 326 14.42 6.82 -38.20
#